data_AF-A0A538ER94-F1
#
_entry.id   AF-A0A538ER94-F1
#
_cell.length_a   1.000
_cell.length_b   1.000
_cell.length_c   1.000
_cell.angle_alpha   90.00
_cell.angle_beta   90.00
_cell.angle_gamma   90.00
#
_symmetry.space_group_name_H-M   'P 1'
#
loop_
_entity.id
_entity.type
_entity.pdbx_description
1 polymer ?
#
loop_
_entity_poly.entity_id
_entity_poly.type
_entity_poly.pdbx_seq_one_letter_code
_entity_poly.pdbx_strand_id
1 'polypeptide(L)'
;MFVQVIEGHVADREELKASIDHWHNELAPGSVGWLGSTCGVTADGMFVMLARFESAEAARRNSDRPEQHQWWMETAKLFAGDVTFHDSPDVLTFLEGGSDRAGFVQVIQGRSRDPERLSRMFDEATMAQLRQARPEVIGGR
;
A
#
# COMPACT_ATOMS: atom_id res chain seq x y z
N MET A 1 11.00 -1.11 8.38
CA MET A 1 9.60 -1.05 7.91
C MET A 1 9.48 -1.99 6.72
N PHE A 2 8.34 -2.63 6.56
CA PHE A 2 8.00 -3.55 5.47
C PHE A 2 6.69 -3.09 4.81
N VAL A 3 6.60 -3.18 3.49
CA VAL A 3 5.38 -2.91 2.74
C VAL A 3 4.97 -4.14 1.95
N GLN A 4 3.70 -4.51 2.08
CA GLN A 4 3.05 -5.44 1.17
C GLN A 4 2.14 -4.65 0.22
N VAL A 5 2.35 -4.86 -1.08
CA VAL A 5 1.49 -4.33 -2.14
C VAL A 5 0.59 -5.45 -2.64
N ILE A 6 -0.72 -5.23 -2.60
CA ILE A 6 -1.72 -6.16 -3.14
C ILE A 6 -2.36 -5.50 -4.34
N GLU A 7 -2.39 -6.19 -5.48
CA GLU A 7 -2.95 -5.64 -6.70
C GLU A 7 -3.73 -6.67 -7.54
N GLY A 8 -4.83 -6.24 -8.14
CA GLY A 8 -5.68 -7.10 -8.95
C GLY A 8 -6.87 -6.37 -9.56
N HIS A 9 -7.40 -6.89 -10.67
CA HIS A 9 -8.60 -6.33 -11.29
C HIS A 9 -9.85 -6.73 -10.50
N VAL A 10 -10.72 -5.77 -10.25
CA VAL A 10 -11.90 -5.94 -9.41
C VAL A 10 -13.14 -6.21 -10.26
N ALA A 11 -13.91 -7.23 -9.89
CA ALA A 11 -15.21 -7.53 -10.49
C ALA A 11 -16.34 -6.68 -9.87
N ASP A 12 -16.33 -6.54 -8.53
CA ASP A 12 -17.29 -5.72 -7.78
C ASP A 12 -16.58 -4.69 -6.90
N ARG A 13 -16.68 -3.41 -7.28
CA ARG A 13 -15.99 -2.31 -6.59
C ARG A 13 -16.65 -1.93 -5.27
N GLU A 14 -17.98 -2.01 -5.20
CA GLU A 14 -18.73 -1.59 -4.03
C GLU A 14 -18.58 -2.62 -2.91
N GLU A 15 -18.68 -3.89 -3.26
CA GLU A 15 -18.47 -4.99 -2.32
C GLU A 15 -17.01 -5.07 -1.87
N LEU A 16 -16.05 -4.84 -2.77
CA LEU A 16 -14.64 -4.76 -2.37
C LEU A 16 -14.42 -3.61 -1.39
N LYS A 17 -14.99 -2.43 -1.66
CA LYS A 17 -14.90 -1.30 -0.73
C LYS A 17 -15.46 -1.66 0.64
N ALA A 18 -16.64 -2.26 0.70
CA ALA A 18 -17.25 -2.67 1.96
C ALA A 18 -16.36 -3.68 2.72
N SER A 19 -15.76 -4.64 2.01
CA SER A 19 -14.82 -5.60 2.61
C SER A 19 -13.56 -4.94 3.16
N ILE A 20 -12.97 -3.99 2.42
CA ILE A 20 -11.81 -3.23 2.90
C ILE A 20 -12.16 -2.37 4.11
N ASP A 21 -13.32 -1.69 4.09
CA ASP A 21 -13.78 -0.86 5.21
C ASP A 21 -13.99 -1.73 6.47
N HIS A 22 -14.58 -2.93 6.32
CA HIS A 22 -14.70 -3.89 7.40
C HIS A 22 -13.33 -4.30 7.95
N TRP A 23 -12.38 -4.64 7.08
CA TRP A 23 -11.02 -4.96 7.49
C TRP A 23 -10.35 -3.83 8.26
N HIS A 24 -10.45 -2.60 7.75
CA HIS A 24 -9.83 -1.43 8.37
C HIS A 24 -10.39 -1.14 9.77
N ASN A 25 -11.70 -1.31 9.95
CA ASN A 25 -12.38 -1.00 11.21
C ASN A 25 -12.25 -2.11 12.25
N GLU A 26 -12.32 -3.38 11.82
CA GLU A 26 -12.49 -4.51 12.75
C GLU A 26 -11.22 -5.38 12.89
N LEU A 27 -10.41 -5.52 11.83
CA LEU A 27 -9.29 -6.46 11.79
C LEU A 27 -7.92 -5.76 11.92
N ALA A 28 -7.76 -4.64 11.21
CA ALA A 28 -6.54 -3.86 11.18
C ALA A 28 -6.09 -3.35 12.57
N PRO A 29 -6.99 -2.87 13.47
CA PRO A 29 -6.58 -2.40 14.79
C PRO A 29 -5.96 -3.49 15.67
N GLY A 30 -6.31 -4.75 15.46
CA GLY A 30 -5.71 -5.90 16.14
C GLY A 30 -4.39 -6.38 15.52
N SER A 31 -3.93 -5.74 14.44
CA SER A 31 -2.76 -6.21 13.68
C SER A 31 -1.45 -5.83 14.36
N VAL A 32 -0.60 -6.82 14.59
CA VAL A 32 0.72 -6.64 15.22
C VAL A 32 1.60 -5.79 14.33
N GLY A 33 2.10 -4.68 14.85
CA GLY A 33 3.06 -3.81 14.15
C GLY A 33 2.52 -3.19 12.87
N TRP A 34 1.20 -3.06 12.69
CA TRP A 34 0.61 -2.38 11.53
C TRP A 34 0.78 -0.86 11.66
N LEU A 35 1.27 -0.24 10.58
CA LEU A 35 1.61 1.20 10.52
C LEU A 35 0.63 1.99 9.63
N GLY A 36 -0.50 1.39 9.26
CA GLY A 36 -1.49 1.98 8.37
C GLY A 36 -1.42 1.44 6.94
N SER A 37 -2.53 1.61 6.24
CA SER A 37 -2.69 1.19 4.84
C SER A 37 -3.23 2.32 3.98
N THR A 38 -2.96 2.27 2.68
CA THR A 38 -3.68 3.08 1.69
C THR A 38 -4.06 2.19 0.53
N CYS A 39 -5.29 2.34 0.06
CA CYS A 39 -5.77 1.57 -1.07
C CYS A 39 -6.71 2.39 -1.93
N GLY A 40 -6.99 1.88 -3.12
CA GLY A 40 -7.96 2.45 -4.02
C GLY A 40 -8.16 1.57 -5.24
N VAL A 41 -9.22 1.87 -6.00
CA VAL A 41 -9.49 1.25 -7.29
C VAL A 41 -9.40 2.35 -8.35
N THR A 42 -8.58 2.11 -9.37
CA THR A 42 -8.42 2.99 -10.53
C THR A 42 -9.68 2.99 -11.41
N ALA A 43 -9.77 3.93 -12.36
CA ALA A 43 -10.93 4.05 -13.25
C ALA A 43 -11.16 2.79 -14.11
N ASP A 44 -10.10 2.09 -14.51
CA ASP A 44 -10.11 0.84 -15.27
C ASP A 44 -10.27 -0.41 -14.40
N GLY A 45 -10.35 -0.27 -13.08
CA GLY A 45 -10.74 -1.37 -12.17
C GLY A 45 -9.58 -2.11 -11.55
N MET A 46 -8.35 -1.61 -11.70
CA MET A 46 -7.20 -2.12 -10.98
C MET A 46 -7.24 -1.62 -9.53
N PHE A 47 -7.37 -2.54 -8.58
CA PHE A 47 -7.18 -2.29 -7.15
C PHE A 47 -5.70 -2.31 -6.82
N VAL A 48 -5.28 -1.40 -5.96
CA VAL A 48 -3.95 -1.41 -5.34
C VAL A 48 -4.11 -1.09 -3.86
N MET A 49 -3.48 -1.88 -2.99
CA MET A 49 -3.35 -1.62 -1.56
C MET A 49 -1.91 -1.72 -1.11
N LEU A 50 -1.46 -0.72 -0.35
CA LEU A 50 -0.18 -0.74 0.36
C LEU A 50 -0.48 -0.90 1.85
N ALA A 51 -0.12 -2.06 2.42
CA ALA A 51 -0.16 -2.30 3.86
C ALA A 51 1.26 -2.19 4.44
N ARG A 52 1.43 -1.33 5.46
CA ARG A 52 2.73 -1.14 6.12
C ARG A 52 2.79 -1.88 7.44
N PHE A 53 3.94 -2.47 7.70
CA PHE A 53 4.24 -3.12 8.97
C PHE A 53 5.63 -2.71 9.48
N GLU A 54 5.86 -2.79 10.78
CA GLU A 54 7.17 -2.55 11.40
C GLU A 54 8.25 -3.47 10.81
N SER A 55 7.88 -4.72 10.52
CA SER A 55 8.77 -5.75 9.97
C SER A 55 8.02 -6.78 9.11
N ALA A 56 8.77 -7.55 8.31
CA ALA A 56 8.22 -8.69 7.56
C ALA A 56 7.67 -9.79 8.48
N GLU A 57 8.26 -9.96 9.67
CA GLU A 57 7.75 -10.90 10.67
C GLU A 57 6.38 -10.46 11.21
N ALA A 58 6.21 -9.17 11.50
CA ALA A 58 4.92 -8.61 11.90
C ALA A 58 3.87 -8.81 10.81
N ALA A 59 4.21 -8.55 9.53
CA ALA A 59 3.31 -8.83 8.40
C ALA A 59 2.89 -10.30 8.34
N ARG A 60 3.84 -11.25 8.41
CA ARG A 60 3.54 -12.69 8.39
C ARG A 60 2.63 -13.11 9.55
N ARG A 61 2.90 -12.66 10.78
CA ARG A 61 2.06 -12.95 11.94
C ARG A 61 0.62 -12.50 11.74
N ASN A 62 0.39 -11.40 11.03
CA ASN A 62 -0.96 -10.94 10.70
C ASN A 62 -1.62 -11.82 9.64
N SER A 63 -0.90 -12.23 8.59
CA SER A 63 -1.43 -13.14 7.57
C SER A 63 -1.81 -14.51 8.14
N ASP A 64 -1.11 -14.97 9.18
CA ASP A 64 -1.37 -16.24 9.87
C ASP A 64 -2.60 -16.19 10.81
N ARG A 65 -3.18 -15.01 11.06
CA ARG A 65 -4.37 -14.87 11.92
C ARG A 65 -5.60 -15.49 11.23
N PRO A 66 -6.38 -16.36 11.91
CA PRO A 66 -7.54 -17.00 11.31
C PRO A 66 -8.57 -16.03 10.73
N GLU A 67 -8.88 -14.95 11.45
CA GLU A 67 -9.80 -13.89 11.01
C GLU A 67 -9.29 -13.17 9.75
N GLN A 68 -7.97 -13.03 9.63
CA GLN A 68 -7.34 -12.37 8.49
C GLN A 68 -7.38 -13.25 7.25
N HIS A 69 -7.14 -14.55 7.44
CA HIS A 69 -7.29 -15.56 6.39
C HIS A 69 -8.74 -15.67 5.91
N GLN A 70 -9.71 -15.73 6.84
CA GLN A 70 -11.14 -15.78 6.52
C GLN A 70 -11.58 -14.56 5.70
N TRP A 71 -11.22 -13.36 6.16
CA TRP A 71 -11.51 -12.14 5.42
C TRP A 71 -10.89 -12.15 4.02
N TRP A 72 -9.64 -12.60 3.88
CA TRP A 72 -8.98 -12.66 2.59
C TRP A 72 -9.67 -13.64 1.63
N MET A 73 -10.08 -14.81 2.12
CA MET A 73 -10.76 -15.81 1.30
C MET A 73 -12.07 -15.31 0.69
N GLU A 74 -12.82 -14.47 1.41
CA GLU A 74 -14.03 -13.84 0.87
C GLU A 74 -13.69 -12.66 -0.05
N THR A 75 -12.74 -11.82 0.35
CA THR A 75 -12.33 -10.63 -0.42
C THR A 75 -11.73 -11.01 -1.78
N ALA A 76 -10.95 -12.09 -1.84
CA ALA A 76 -10.32 -12.56 -3.07
C ALA A 76 -11.33 -12.94 -4.16
N LYS A 77 -12.55 -13.35 -3.79
CA LYS A 77 -13.63 -13.69 -4.74
C LYS A 77 -14.18 -12.47 -5.49
N LEU A 78 -13.93 -11.27 -4.97
CA LEU A 78 -14.38 -10.00 -5.56
C LEU A 78 -13.47 -9.52 -6.70
N PHE A 79 -12.37 -10.24 -6.96
CA PHE A 79 -11.45 -9.98 -8.05
C PHE A 79 -11.82 -10.78 -9.31
N ALA A 80 -11.60 -10.17 -10.48
CA ALA A 80 -11.89 -10.75 -11.79
C ALA A 80 -10.78 -11.71 -12.29
N GLY A 81 -9.85 -12.10 -11.42
CA GLY A 81 -8.69 -12.93 -11.76
C GLY A 81 -7.70 -13.01 -10.61
N ASP A 82 -6.46 -13.35 -10.95
CA ASP A 82 -5.39 -13.49 -9.96
C ASP A 82 -5.09 -12.17 -9.25
N VAL A 83 -4.85 -12.27 -7.95
CA VAL A 83 -4.36 -11.16 -7.12
C VAL A 83 -2.88 -11.35 -6.86
N THR A 84 -2.09 -10.32 -7.16
CA THR A 84 -0.64 -10.33 -6.99
C THR A 84 -0.26 -9.69 -5.67
N PHE A 85 0.71 -10.29 -5.00
CA PHE A 85 1.32 -9.79 -3.78
C PHE A 85 2.79 -9.46 -4.04
N HIS A 86 3.20 -8.23 -3.72
CA HIS A 86 4.60 -7.82 -3.74
C HIS A 86 5.04 -7.43 -2.34
N ASP A 87 6.01 -8.16 -1.81
CA ASP A 87 6.57 -7.95 -0.48
C ASP A 87 7.89 -7.17 -0.59
N SER A 88 7.97 -6.02 0.06
CA SER A 88 9.17 -5.16 0.03
C SER A 88 9.68 -4.85 1.44
N PRO A 89 10.87 -5.38 1.81
CA PRO A 89 11.55 -5.01 3.05
C PRO A 89 12.34 -3.69 2.93
N ASP A 90 12.64 -3.25 1.71
CA ASP A 90 13.35 -2.00 1.44
C ASP A 90 12.33 -0.93 1.04
N VAL A 91 12.24 0.12 1.86
CA VAL A 91 11.19 1.14 1.75
C VAL A 91 11.78 2.50 2.04
N LEU A 92 11.59 3.42 1.11
CA LEU A 92 12.06 4.80 1.21
C LEU A 92 10.86 5.72 1.35
N THR A 93 10.79 6.44 2.46
CA THR A 93 9.78 7.48 2.66
C THR A 93 10.37 8.84 2.32
N PHE A 94 9.61 9.70 1.66
CA PHE A 94 10.02 11.05 1.33
C PHE A 94 8.97 12.10 1.70
N LEU A 95 9.43 13.33 1.97
CA LEU A 95 8.65 14.44 2.51
C LEU A 95 7.92 14.02 3.81
N GLU A 96 6.61 14.26 3.91
CA GLU A 96 5.81 13.89 5.10
C GLU A 96 5.42 12.41 5.09
N GLY A 97 5.80 11.65 4.05
CA GLY A 97 5.43 10.26 3.87
C GLY A 97 3.95 10.07 3.52
N GLY A 98 3.35 9.01 4.05
CA GLY A 98 1.92 8.73 3.89
C GLY A 98 1.07 9.65 4.78
N SER A 99 -0.03 10.18 4.24
CA SER A 99 -0.90 11.13 4.93
C SER A 99 -2.38 10.84 4.69
N ASP A 100 -3.19 10.86 5.76
CA ASP A 100 -4.65 10.69 5.70
C ASP A 100 -5.35 11.92 5.07
N ARG A 101 -4.60 13.01 4.85
CA ARG A 101 -5.09 14.20 4.15
C ARG A 101 -4.93 14.11 2.63
N ALA A 102 -4.36 13.03 2.11
CA ALA A 102 -4.20 12.83 0.67
C ALA A 102 -5.58 12.75 0.00
N GLY A 103 -5.91 13.75 -0.83
CA GLY A 103 -7.10 13.70 -1.70
C GLY A 103 -6.88 12.94 -3.01
N PHE A 104 -5.63 12.64 -3.33
CA PHE A 104 -5.22 11.91 -4.54
C PHE A 104 -3.97 11.10 -4.23
N VAL A 105 -3.90 9.88 -4.77
CA VAL A 105 -2.77 8.98 -4.63
C VAL A 105 -2.34 8.52 -6.01
N GLN A 106 -1.04 8.61 -6.28
CA GLN A 106 -0.43 8.09 -7.50
C GLN A 106 0.44 6.87 -7.16
N VAL A 107 0.26 5.79 -7.91
CA VAL A 107 1.12 4.60 -7.84
C VAL A 107 1.94 4.53 -9.12
N ILE A 108 3.26 4.41 -8.99
CA ILE A 108 4.19 4.29 -10.11
C ILE A 108 4.98 3.00 -9.90
N GLN A 109 4.81 2.05 -10.81
CA GLN A 109 5.56 0.80 -10.80
C GLN A 109 6.55 0.79 -11.97
N GLY A 110 7.80 0.43 -11.69
CA GLY A 110 8.87 0.41 -12.69
C GLY A 110 9.93 -0.63 -12.34
N ARG A 111 10.79 -0.94 -13.31
CA ARG A 111 11.94 -1.83 -13.12
C ARG A 111 13.22 -1.03 -13.24
N SER A 112 14.10 -1.14 -12.26
CA SER A 112 15.45 -0.57 -12.31
C SER A 112 16.50 -1.68 -12.28
N ARG A 113 17.61 -1.46 -12.98
CA ARG A 113 18.82 -2.30 -12.86
C ARG A 113 19.77 -1.81 -11.76
N ASP A 114 19.51 -0.63 -11.21
CA ASP A 114 20.32 0.03 -10.19
C ASP A 114 19.39 0.66 -9.14
N PRO A 115 18.94 -0.13 -8.15
CA PRO A 115 18.03 0.36 -7.10
C PRO A 115 18.71 1.36 -6.16
N GLU A 116 20.01 1.23 -5.91
CA GLU A 116 20.77 2.17 -5.08
C GLU A 116 20.85 3.56 -5.72
N ARG A 117 21.03 3.64 -7.03
CA ARG A 117 20.96 4.91 -7.75
C ARG A 117 19.57 5.52 -7.71
N LEU A 118 18.52 4.71 -7.85
CA LEU A 118 17.15 5.19 -7.73
C LEU A 118 16.90 5.78 -6.34
N SER A 119 17.34 5.08 -5.29
CA SER A 119 17.24 5.53 -3.90
C SER A 119 17.92 6.90 -3.69
N ARG A 120 19.12 7.09 -4.25
CA ARG A 120 19.86 8.36 -4.17
C ARG A 120 19.14 9.54 -4.84
N MET A 121 18.20 9.30 -5.76
CA MET A 121 17.40 10.38 -6.35
C MET A 121 16.36 10.95 -5.37
N PHE A 122 16.12 10.30 -4.22
CA PHE A 122 15.23 10.77 -3.17
C PHE A 122 15.99 11.43 -2.01
N ASP A 123 17.17 11.99 -2.27
CA ASP A 123 17.93 12.74 -1.27
C ASP A 123 17.23 14.05 -0.85
N GLU A 124 17.68 14.61 0.27
CA GLU A 124 17.06 15.79 0.89
C GLU A 124 17.04 17.00 -0.05
N ALA A 125 18.11 17.21 -0.82
CA ALA A 125 18.21 18.33 -1.76
C ALA A 125 17.19 18.19 -2.89
N THR A 126 17.05 16.99 -3.45
CA THR A 126 16.08 16.70 -4.50
C THR A 126 14.65 16.81 -3.97
N MET A 127 14.37 16.33 -2.75
CA MET A 127 13.05 16.45 -2.13
C MET A 127 12.69 17.90 -1.79
N ALA A 128 13.66 18.72 -1.39
CA ALA A 128 13.45 20.16 -1.20
C ALA A 128 13.06 20.86 -2.50
N GLN A 129 13.73 20.53 -3.61
CA GLN A 129 13.38 21.05 -4.94
C GLN A 129 11.99 20.57 -5.38
N LEU A 130 11.66 19.30 -5.15
CA LEU A 130 10.34 18.75 -5.44
C LEU A 130 9.25 19.51 -4.67
N ARG A 131 9.44 19.77 -3.38
CA ARG A 131 8.47 20.50 -2.55
C ARG A 131 8.26 21.94 -3.02
N GLN A 132 9.30 22.58 -3.54
CA GLN A 132 9.19 23.92 -4.12
C GLN A 132 8.47 23.91 -5.48
N ALA A 133 8.80 22.95 -6.34
CA ALA A 133 8.24 22.87 -7.69
C ALA A 133 6.82 22.30 -7.73
N ARG A 134 6.48 21.41 -6.79
CA ARG A 134 5.23 20.64 -6.70
C ARG A 134 4.70 20.65 -5.26
N PRO A 135 4.29 21.82 -4.72
CA PRO A 135 3.85 21.95 -3.32
C PRO A 135 2.62 21.11 -2.96
N GLU A 136 1.85 20.67 -3.96
CA GLU A 136 0.73 19.75 -3.79
C GLU A 136 1.16 18.30 -3.50
N VAL A 137 2.42 17.94 -3.76
CA VAL A 137 2.97 16.64 -3.38
C VAL A 137 3.34 16.67 -1.91
N ILE A 138 2.50 16.03 -1.09
CA ILE A 138 2.68 16.02 0.37
C ILE A 138 3.70 14.98 0.84
N GLY A 139 3.86 13.86 0.10
CA GLY A 139 4.86 12.84 0.36
C GLY A 139 4.58 11.51 -0.32
N GLY A 140 5.41 10.52 0.00
CA GLY A 140 5.31 9.17 -0.53
C GLY A 140 6.21 8.18 0.20
N ARG A 141 6.10 6.92 -0.20
CA ARG A 141 6.73 5.75 0.41
C ARG A 141 6.98 4.67 -0.63
#